data_AF-A0A3R6URQ0-F1
#
_entry.id   AF-A0A3R6URQ0-F1
#
_cell.length_a   1.000
_cell.length_b   1.000
_cell.length_c   1.000
_cell.angle_alpha   90.00
_cell.angle_beta   90.00
_cell.angle_gamma   90.00
#
_symmetry.space_group_name_H-M   'P 1'
#
loop_
_entity.id
_entity.type
_entity.pdbx_description
1 polymer ?
#
loop_
_entity_poly.entity_id
_entity_poly.type
_entity_poly.pdbx_seq_one_letter_code
_entity_poly.pdbx_strand_id
1 'polypeptide(L)'
;MEDFKIKNKNILISMIIIFCIIIINNTVASAATTSHNDQYSTYYIKYDNDNLLDNATIISSESYSENNRKITTTVYKNIDGTLITDTLNIPVKVTSIVAPLSLKGTDTATRTRTISNWGSITIKASFKWYTKGFFSYVKCTGMSVSRSLKPNVRVNKWERSYTSDYVKIGKATAKVTYYFYNSKIPVQHQNGTFKITCSDSGTISDND
;
A
#
# COMPACT_ATOMS: atom_id res chain seq x y z
N MET A 1 -53.38 -29.39 -10.72
CA MET A 1 -52.06 -29.69 -11.35
C MET A 1 -51.48 -28.46 -12.06
N GLU A 2 -51.65 -27.25 -11.48
CA GLU A 2 -51.13 -25.99 -12.02
C GLU A 2 -50.16 -25.30 -11.05
N ASP A 3 -50.36 -25.45 -9.74
CA ASP A 3 -49.46 -24.89 -8.71
C ASP A 3 -48.03 -25.45 -8.73
N PHE A 4 -47.85 -26.71 -9.14
CA PHE A 4 -46.51 -27.32 -9.22
C PHE A 4 -45.68 -26.75 -10.37
N LYS A 5 -46.33 -26.25 -11.44
CA LYS A 5 -45.67 -25.61 -12.58
C LYS A 5 -45.16 -24.20 -12.25
N ILE A 6 -45.89 -23.46 -11.42
CA ILE A 6 -45.56 -22.07 -11.06
C ILE A 6 -44.36 -22.03 -10.11
N LYS A 7 -44.29 -22.97 -9.16
CA LYS A 7 -43.20 -23.04 -8.17
C LYS A 7 -41.82 -23.29 -8.81
N ASN A 8 -41.75 -24.17 -9.82
CA ASN A 8 -40.51 -24.45 -10.54
C ASN A 8 -40.08 -23.29 -11.47
N LYS A 9 -41.02 -22.53 -12.04
CA LYS A 9 -40.72 -21.36 -12.88
C LYS A 9 -40.05 -20.24 -12.07
N ASN A 10 -40.50 -20.02 -10.83
CA ASN A 10 -39.91 -19.00 -9.95
C ASN A 10 -38.51 -19.39 -9.44
N ILE A 11 -38.25 -20.69 -9.22
CA ILE A 11 -36.93 -21.20 -8.84
C ILE A 11 -35.94 -21.06 -10.01
N LEU A 12 -36.37 -21.35 -11.23
CA LEU A 12 -35.53 -21.20 -12.44
C LEU A 12 -35.18 -19.73 -12.70
N ILE A 13 -36.14 -18.82 -12.56
CA ILE A 13 -35.90 -17.37 -12.69
C ILE A 13 -34.93 -16.88 -11.61
N SER A 14 -35.05 -17.36 -10.38
CA SER A 14 -34.13 -17.02 -9.29
C SER A 14 -32.70 -17.50 -9.55
N MET A 15 -32.52 -18.72 -10.08
CA MET A 15 -31.19 -19.23 -10.45
C MET A 15 -30.53 -18.44 -11.60
N ILE A 16 -31.32 -18.02 -12.60
CA ILE A 16 -30.80 -17.21 -13.72
C ILE A 16 -30.33 -15.84 -13.24
N ILE A 17 -31.08 -15.19 -12.32
CA ILE A 17 -30.69 -13.90 -11.74
C ILE A 17 -29.39 -14.03 -10.93
N ILE A 18 -29.24 -15.10 -10.13
CA ILE A 18 -28.01 -15.37 -9.37
C ILE A 18 -26.82 -15.60 -10.30
N PHE A 19 -27.01 -16.34 -11.40
CA PHE A 19 -25.95 -16.60 -12.38
C PHE A 19 -25.51 -15.32 -13.13
N CYS A 20 -26.44 -14.43 -13.48
CA CYS A 20 -26.13 -13.14 -14.09
C CYS A 20 -25.32 -12.21 -13.16
N ILE A 21 -25.57 -12.24 -11.85
CA ILE A 21 -24.80 -11.44 -10.88
C ILE A 21 -23.34 -11.94 -10.77
N ILE A 22 -23.09 -13.23 -10.97
CA ILE A 22 -21.73 -13.81 -10.92
C ILE A 22 -20.91 -13.41 -12.16
N ILE A 23 -21.52 -13.32 -13.33
CA ILE A 23 -20.82 -12.98 -14.58
C ILE A 23 -20.45 -11.47 -14.66
N ILE A 24 -21.26 -10.58 -14.08
CA ILE A 24 -21.01 -9.12 -14.12
C ILE A 24 -19.82 -8.70 -13.23
N ASN A 25 -19.36 -9.55 -12.30
CA ASN A 25 -18.29 -9.20 -11.36
C ASN A 25 -16.87 -9.58 -11.82
N ASN A 26 -16.67 -10.15 -13.02
CA ASN A 26 -15.36 -10.65 -13.46
C ASN A 26 -14.67 -9.85 -14.59
N THR A 27 -15.08 -8.63 -14.88
CA THR A 27 -14.30 -7.74 -15.76
C THR A 27 -13.81 -6.51 -15.01
N VAL A 28 -12.78 -6.71 -14.17
CA VAL A 28 -11.87 -5.61 -13.81
C VAL A 28 -10.96 -5.38 -15.00
N ALA A 29 -11.36 -4.44 -15.87
CA ALA A 29 -10.45 -3.86 -16.85
C ALA A 29 -9.46 -2.98 -16.07
N SER A 30 -8.21 -3.42 -15.95
CA SER A 30 -7.14 -2.55 -15.48
C SER A 30 -6.87 -1.51 -16.58
N ALA A 31 -7.21 -0.25 -16.31
CA ALA A 31 -6.70 0.85 -17.09
C ALA A 31 -5.25 1.10 -16.66
N ALA A 32 -4.31 0.37 -17.24
CA ALA A 32 -2.91 0.77 -17.20
C ALA A 32 -2.75 1.99 -18.11
N THR A 33 -2.71 3.19 -17.53
CA THR A 33 -2.21 4.36 -18.25
C THR A 33 -0.70 4.22 -18.40
N THR A 34 -0.27 3.60 -19.50
CA THR A 34 1.11 3.61 -19.95
C THR A 34 1.42 5.03 -20.42
N SER A 35 2.16 5.82 -19.64
CA SER A 35 2.78 7.03 -20.19
C SER A 35 3.96 6.58 -21.06
N HIS A 36 3.96 7.05 -22.30
CA HIS A 36 4.92 6.71 -23.33
C HIS A 36 6.35 7.12 -22.94
N ASN A 37 7.29 6.26 -23.35
CA ASN A 37 8.74 6.36 -23.15
C ASN A 37 9.33 7.62 -23.78
N ASP A 38 10.13 8.36 -23.00
CA ASP A 38 11.30 9.04 -23.56
C ASP A 38 12.51 8.11 -23.45
N GLN A 39 13.02 7.78 -24.61
CA GLN A 39 14.05 6.78 -24.86
C GLN A 39 15.43 7.30 -24.43
N TYR A 40 15.99 6.75 -23.35
CA TYR A 40 17.44 6.73 -23.11
C TYR A 40 17.88 5.28 -22.89
N SER A 41 18.70 4.79 -23.81
CA SER A 41 19.32 3.47 -23.75
C SER A 41 20.33 3.40 -22.61
N THR A 42 20.07 2.60 -21.57
CA THR A 42 21.12 2.13 -20.65
C THR A 42 20.63 0.92 -19.85
N TYR A 43 21.30 -0.22 -20.05
CA TYR A 43 21.32 -1.45 -19.23
C TYR A 43 20.02 -1.87 -18.52
N TYR A 44 19.41 -2.95 -19.02
CA TYR A 44 18.33 -3.65 -18.32
C TYR A 44 18.90 -4.34 -17.07
N ILE A 45 18.70 -3.75 -15.90
CA ILE A 45 19.05 -4.36 -14.60
C ILE A 45 17.81 -5.06 -14.07
N LYS A 46 17.89 -6.38 -13.92
CA LYS A 46 16.83 -7.22 -13.35
C LYS A 46 16.60 -6.83 -11.88
N TYR A 47 15.36 -6.45 -11.55
CA TYR A 47 14.97 -5.97 -10.21
C TYR A 47 14.56 -7.18 -9.35
N ASP A 48 15.52 -7.88 -8.75
CA ASP A 48 15.27 -9.15 -8.05
C ASP A 48 14.84 -9.02 -6.57
N ASN A 49 14.44 -7.84 -6.07
CA ASN A 49 13.90 -7.79 -4.71
C ASN A 49 12.88 -6.66 -4.47
N ASP A 50 11.61 -7.02 -4.36
CA ASP A 50 10.52 -6.06 -4.08
C ASP A 50 10.56 -5.53 -2.65
N ASN A 51 11.22 -6.23 -1.72
CA ASN A 51 11.16 -5.88 -0.30
C ASN A 51 12.55 -5.87 0.35
N LEU A 52 13.12 -4.66 0.43
CA LEU A 52 14.43 -4.36 1.03
C LEU A 52 14.62 -4.94 2.46
N LEU A 53 13.53 -5.22 3.18
CA LEU A 53 13.58 -5.64 4.58
C LEU A 53 13.40 -7.15 4.81
N ASP A 54 13.19 -7.98 3.78
CA ASP A 54 12.79 -9.39 3.93
C ASP A 54 13.76 -10.24 4.76
N ASN A 55 15.04 -9.85 4.84
CA ASN A 55 16.06 -10.53 5.65
C ASN A 55 16.80 -9.58 6.60
N ALA A 56 16.25 -8.40 6.84
CA ALA A 56 16.89 -7.43 7.71
C ALA A 56 16.64 -7.79 9.18
N THR A 57 17.68 -7.69 10.01
CA THR A 57 17.56 -7.88 11.46
C THR A 57 17.08 -6.58 12.11
N ILE A 58 16.04 -6.66 12.95
CA ILE A 58 15.62 -5.52 13.78
C ILE A 58 16.66 -5.32 14.89
N ILE A 59 17.28 -4.15 14.92
CA ILE A 59 18.21 -3.74 15.98
C ILE A 59 17.42 -3.14 17.16
N SER A 60 16.46 -2.26 16.85
CA SER A 60 15.62 -1.62 17.86
C SER A 60 14.27 -1.23 17.26
N SER A 61 13.26 -1.12 18.13
CA SER A 61 11.96 -0.60 17.77
C SER A 61 11.38 0.15 18.96
N GLU A 62 11.20 1.44 18.81
CA GLU A 62 10.70 2.34 19.85
C GLU A 62 9.40 2.96 19.40
N SER A 63 8.49 3.21 20.35
CA SER A 63 7.22 3.86 20.05
C SER A 63 6.83 4.82 21.16
N TYR A 64 6.35 5.98 20.76
CA TYR A 64 5.78 6.97 21.66
C TYR A 64 4.53 7.58 21.03
N SER A 65 3.71 8.21 21.87
CA SER A 65 2.51 8.91 21.45
C SER A 65 2.67 10.40 21.70
N GLU A 66 2.44 11.21 20.68
CA GLU A 66 2.52 12.67 20.75
C GLU A 66 1.44 13.27 19.83
N ASN A 67 0.74 14.30 20.29
CA ASN A 67 -0.29 15.00 19.49
C ASN A 67 -1.35 14.06 18.86
N ASN A 68 -1.84 13.07 19.61
CA ASN A 68 -2.76 12.01 19.15
C ASN A 68 -2.21 11.15 17.99
N ARG A 69 -0.89 11.08 17.83
CA ARG A 69 -0.23 10.22 16.85
C ARG A 69 0.71 9.25 17.54
N LYS A 70 0.70 8.00 17.11
CA LYS A 70 1.69 7.00 17.46
C LYS A 70 2.81 7.08 16.44
N ILE A 71 4.03 7.31 16.93
CA ILE A 71 5.25 7.35 16.14
C ILE A 71 6.06 6.14 16.53
N THR A 72 6.30 5.26 15.57
CA THR A 72 7.11 4.06 15.73
C THR A 72 8.36 4.21 14.87
N THR A 73 9.53 4.13 15.47
CA THR A 73 10.81 4.12 14.77
C THR A 73 11.45 2.76 14.95
N THR A 74 11.74 2.09 13.84
CA THR A 74 12.39 0.78 13.81
C THR A 74 13.71 0.91 13.05
N VAL A 75 14.78 0.43 13.67
CA VAL A 75 16.12 0.39 13.06
C VAL A 75 16.40 -1.04 12.64
N TYR A 76 16.72 -1.22 11.37
CA TYR A 76 17.06 -2.48 10.76
C TYR A 76 18.53 -2.49 10.34
N LYS A 77 19.17 -3.67 10.42
CA LYS A 77 20.44 -3.97 9.77
C LYS A 77 20.19 -4.98 8.67
N ASN A 78 20.43 -4.58 7.43
CA ASN A 78 20.31 -5.47 6.28
C ASN A 78 21.51 -6.43 6.21
N ILE A 79 21.43 -7.48 5.38
CA ILE A 79 22.47 -8.53 5.26
C ILE A 79 23.83 -7.94 4.87
N ASP A 80 23.83 -6.93 4.00
CA ASP A 80 25.02 -6.20 3.56
C ASP A 80 25.60 -5.25 4.64
N GLY A 81 25.00 -5.22 5.84
CA GLY A 81 25.37 -4.34 6.93
C GLY A 81 24.77 -2.93 6.85
N THR A 82 24.01 -2.61 5.80
CA THR A 82 23.36 -1.30 5.64
C THR A 82 22.34 -1.09 6.76
N LEU A 83 22.46 0.04 7.45
CA LEU A 83 21.47 0.48 8.44
C LEU A 83 20.31 1.19 7.75
N ILE A 84 19.10 0.80 8.14
CA ILE A 84 17.85 1.39 7.66
C ILE A 84 17.04 1.85 8.87
N THR A 85 16.67 3.13 8.90
CA THR A 85 15.77 3.67 9.92
C THR A 85 14.42 3.93 9.27
N ASP A 86 13.39 3.26 9.76
CA ASP A 86 12.02 3.43 9.29
C ASP A 86 11.17 4.04 10.39
N THR A 87 10.50 5.15 10.10
CA THR A 87 9.62 5.84 11.03
C THR A 87 8.21 5.85 10.46
N LEU A 88 7.29 5.16 11.12
CA LEU A 88 5.86 5.18 10.84
C LEU A 88 5.16 6.11 11.82
N ASN A 89 4.43 7.09 11.29
CA ASN A 89 3.66 8.05 12.05
C ASN A 89 2.18 7.94 11.66
N ILE A 90 1.35 7.42 12.57
CA ILE A 90 -0.07 7.13 12.37
C ILE A 90 -0.92 7.72 13.50
N PRO A 91 -2.22 7.97 13.30
CA PRO A 91 -3.13 8.33 14.39
C PRO A 91 -3.13 7.27 15.52
N VAL A 92 -3.29 7.70 16.77
CA VAL A 92 -3.59 6.79 17.89
C VAL A 92 -5.04 6.33 17.73
N LYS A 93 -5.26 5.02 17.57
CA LYS A 93 -6.61 4.46 17.64
C LYS A 93 -7.05 4.32 19.08
N VAL A 94 -8.10 5.03 19.47
CA VAL A 94 -8.82 4.75 20.72
C VAL A 94 -9.83 3.65 20.42
N THR A 95 -9.51 2.42 20.80
CA THR A 95 -10.49 1.32 20.74
C THR A 95 -11.49 1.50 21.89
N SER A 96 -12.66 2.07 21.61
CA SER A 96 -13.80 1.94 22.52
C SER A 96 -14.21 0.47 22.60
N ILE A 97 -14.38 -0.04 23.83
CA ILE A 97 -14.63 -1.45 24.20
C ILE A 97 -16.04 -1.91 23.78
N VAL A 98 -16.77 -1.11 22.99
CA VAL A 98 -18.11 -1.39 22.51
C VAL A 98 -18.10 -1.22 20.99
N ALA A 99 -18.01 -2.33 20.26
CA ALA A 99 -18.04 -2.33 18.80
C ALA A 99 -19.36 -1.71 18.29
N PRO A 100 -19.31 -1.00 17.15
CA PRO A 100 -19.52 -1.72 15.90
C PRO A 100 -18.42 -1.47 14.87
N LEU A 101 -18.23 -2.49 14.03
CA LEU A 101 -17.53 -2.49 12.75
C LEU A 101 -17.45 -1.09 12.10
N SER A 102 -16.22 -0.62 11.92
CA SER A 102 -15.81 0.69 11.39
C SER A 102 -16.87 1.43 10.54
N LEU A 103 -17.59 2.38 11.13
CA LEU A 103 -18.74 3.03 10.48
C LEU A 103 -18.33 3.95 9.32
N LYS A 104 -17.29 4.78 9.49
CA LYS A 104 -16.63 5.59 8.45
C LYS A 104 -15.46 6.31 9.08
N GLY A 105 -14.39 6.53 8.32
CA GLY A 105 -13.24 7.29 8.80
C GLY A 105 -12.35 7.77 7.68
N THR A 106 -11.53 8.76 8.02
CA THR A 106 -10.46 9.28 7.18
C THR A 106 -9.26 9.53 8.04
N ASP A 107 -8.09 9.12 7.59
CA ASP A 107 -6.85 9.37 8.32
C ASP A 107 -5.66 9.57 7.39
N THR A 108 -4.62 10.16 7.97
CA THR A 108 -3.35 10.37 7.30
C THR A 108 -2.22 9.63 8.00
N ALA A 109 -1.34 9.07 7.19
CA ALA A 109 -0.15 8.38 7.66
C ALA A 109 1.07 8.92 6.93
N THR A 110 2.15 9.05 7.68
CA THR A 110 3.46 9.39 7.13
C THR A 110 4.42 8.27 7.46
N ARG A 111 5.13 7.76 6.46
CA ARG A 111 6.22 6.79 6.65
C ARG A 111 7.47 7.39 6.03
N THR A 112 8.56 7.40 6.78
CA THR A 112 9.87 7.87 6.31
C THR A 112 10.88 6.76 6.50
N ARG A 113 11.57 6.40 5.42
CA ARG A 113 12.67 5.46 5.44
C ARG A 113 13.96 6.15 5.07
N THR A 114 14.94 6.08 5.95
CA THR A 114 16.32 6.49 5.71
C THR A 114 17.17 5.26 5.50
N ILE A 115 17.90 5.23 4.39
CA ILE A 115 18.81 4.15 4.02
C ILE A 115 20.22 4.73 4.07
N SER A 116 21.08 4.18 4.93
CA SER A 116 22.44 4.68 5.13
C SER A 116 23.19 4.78 3.80
N ASN A 117 23.95 5.88 3.61
CA ASN A 117 24.68 6.23 2.37
C ASN A 117 23.83 6.55 1.12
N TRP A 118 22.52 6.29 1.12
CA TRP A 118 21.64 6.53 -0.03
C TRP A 118 20.83 7.81 0.09
N GLY A 119 20.13 7.97 1.21
CA GLY A 119 19.19 9.07 1.41
C GLY A 119 17.93 8.63 2.16
N SER A 120 16.87 9.43 2.03
CA SER A 120 15.56 9.14 2.62
C SER A 120 14.43 9.24 1.60
N ILE A 121 13.39 8.45 1.85
CA ILE A 121 12.12 8.44 1.13
C ILE A 121 11.01 8.68 2.15
N THR A 122 10.09 9.59 1.84
CA THR A 122 8.91 9.84 2.67
C THR A 122 7.64 9.67 1.85
N ILE A 123 6.70 8.86 2.33
CA ILE A 123 5.33 8.77 1.81
C ILE A 123 4.41 9.44 2.82
N LYS A 124 3.55 10.34 2.35
CA LYS A 124 2.35 10.76 3.09
C LYS A 124 1.12 10.29 2.32
N ALA A 125 0.28 9.52 2.98
CA ALA A 125 -0.92 8.94 2.40
C ALA A 125 -2.16 9.33 3.20
N SER A 126 -3.26 9.55 2.49
CA SER A 126 -4.58 9.81 3.06
C SER A 126 -5.49 8.65 2.70
N PHE A 127 -6.18 8.09 3.68
CA PHE A 127 -7.08 6.96 3.51
C PHE A 127 -8.50 7.33 3.88
N LYS A 128 -9.47 6.64 3.28
CA LYS A 128 -10.89 6.73 3.61
C LYS A 128 -11.48 5.34 3.62
N TRP A 129 -12.23 5.03 4.65
CA TRP A 129 -12.97 3.77 4.77
C TRP A 129 -14.38 3.99 5.27
N TYR A 130 -15.26 3.02 5.01
CA TYR A 130 -16.63 3.00 5.51
C TYR A 130 -17.19 1.58 5.47
N THR A 131 -18.26 1.35 6.25
CA THR A 131 -19.03 0.10 6.20
C THR A 131 -20.42 0.38 5.68
N LYS A 132 -20.90 -0.45 4.74
CA LYS A 132 -22.27 -0.43 4.21
C LYS A 132 -22.83 -1.85 4.23
N GLY A 133 -23.86 -2.07 5.04
CA GLY A 133 -24.39 -3.41 5.30
C GLY A 133 -23.33 -4.31 5.94
N PHE A 134 -23.14 -5.50 5.39
CA PHE A 134 -22.15 -6.48 5.87
C PHE A 134 -20.75 -6.28 5.28
N PHE A 135 -20.51 -5.20 4.54
CA PHE A 135 -19.26 -5.00 3.81
C PHE A 135 -18.57 -3.71 4.21
N SER A 136 -17.25 -3.79 4.41
CA SER A 136 -16.37 -2.65 4.61
C SER A 136 -15.59 -2.36 3.35
N TYR A 137 -15.25 -1.08 3.18
CA TYR A 137 -14.64 -0.54 1.97
C TYR A 137 -13.51 0.40 2.37
N VAL A 138 -12.40 0.37 1.66
CA VAL A 138 -11.27 1.29 1.87
C VAL A 138 -10.66 1.75 0.56
N LYS A 139 -10.18 2.99 0.54
CA LYS A 139 -9.35 3.52 -0.54
C LYS A 139 -8.28 4.47 0.01
N CYS A 140 -7.26 4.72 -0.79
CA CYS A 140 -6.33 5.81 -0.61
C CYS A 140 -6.86 7.02 -1.40
N THR A 141 -7.21 8.10 -0.70
CA THR A 141 -7.74 9.33 -1.31
C THR A 141 -6.66 10.19 -1.94
N GLY A 142 -5.41 10.02 -1.51
CA GLY A 142 -4.29 10.75 -2.05
C GLY A 142 -2.95 10.31 -1.47
N MET A 143 -1.90 10.56 -2.24
CA MET A 143 -0.53 10.21 -1.93
C MET A 143 0.39 11.36 -2.32
N SER A 144 1.35 11.67 -1.45
CA SER A 144 2.53 12.48 -1.81
C SER A 144 3.79 11.74 -1.43
N VAL A 145 4.84 11.87 -2.25
CA VAL A 145 6.13 11.23 -2.02
C VAL A 145 7.21 12.26 -2.21
N SER A 146 8.15 12.30 -1.27
CA SER A 146 9.37 13.10 -1.37
C SER A 146 10.60 12.23 -1.12
N ARG A 147 11.76 12.75 -1.51
CA ARG A 147 13.06 12.13 -1.31
C ARG A 147 14.12 13.17 -1.00
N SER A 148 15.13 12.76 -0.22
CA SER A 148 16.36 13.52 0.00
C SER A 148 17.54 12.58 -0.25
N LEU A 149 18.37 12.87 -1.24
CA LEU A 149 19.43 11.97 -1.71
C LEU A 149 20.82 12.50 -1.35
N LYS A 150 21.78 11.59 -1.15
CA LYS A 150 23.19 11.97 -0.96
C LYS A 150 23.79 12.50 -2.29
N PRO A 151 24.88 13.30 -2.26
CA PRO A 151 25.39 14.03 -3.43
C PRO A 151 25.69 13.21 -4.70
N ASN A 152 25.99 11.92 -4.58
CA ASN A 152 26.30 11.02 -5.71
C ASN A 152 25.18 10.02 -6.04
N VAL A 153 24.05 10.11 -5.35
CA VAL A 153 22.94 9.19 -5.57
C VAL A 153 22.02 9.75 -6.65
N ARG A 154 21.65 8.92 -7.61
CA ARG A 154 20.76 9.26 -8.72
C ARG A 154 19.58 8.30 -8.75
N VAL A 155 18.49 8.77 -9.33
CA VAL A 155 17.25 8.01 -9.45
C VAL A 155 17.19 7.44 -10.85
N ASN A 156 17.10 6.11 -10.95
CA ASN A 156 16.80 5.42 -12.21
C ASN A 156 15.30 5.13 -12.33
N LYS A 157 14.68 4.73 -11.21
CA LYS A 157 13.26 4.35 -11.16
C LYS A 157 12.55 5.07 -10.01
N TRP A 158 11.36 5.59 -10.29
CA TRP A 158 10.52 6.27 -9.31
C TRP A 158 9.04 6.18 -9.68
N GLU A 159 8.42 5.05 -9.38
CA GLU A 159 7.03 4.76 -9.72
C GLU A 159 6.14 4.88 -8.49
N ARG A 160 5.12 5.73 -8.59
CA ARG A 160 4.14 5.95 -7.51
C ARG A 160 2.85 5.26 -7.89
N SER A 161 2.24 4.57 -6.94
CA SER A 161 0.89 4.03 -7.12
C SER A 161 0.14 4.00 -5.80
N TYR A 162 -1.17 4.14 -5.87
CA TYR A 162 -2.05 4.01 -4.72
C TYR A 162 -3.41 3.47 -5.14
N THR A 163 -4.11 2.85 -4.21
CA THR A 163 -5.43 2.27 -4.43
C THR A 163 -6.49 3.39 -4.43
N SER A 164 -6.74 3.99 -5.60
CA SER A 164 -7.69 5.12 -5.75
C SER A 164 -9.15 4.71 -5.63
N ASP A 165 -9.47 3.48 -6.02
CA ASP A 165 -10.83 2.93 -5.97
C ASP A 165 -11.10 2.23 -4.64
N TYR A 166 -12.39 2.08 -4.30
CA TYR A 166 -12.78 1.38 -3.10
C TYR A 166 -12.57 -0.12 -3.25
N VAL A 167 -11.75 -0.68 -2.37
CA VAL A 167 -11.59 -2.13 -2.18
C VAL A 167 -12.62 -2.58 -1.16
N LYS A 168 -13.51 -3.47 -1.58
CA LYS A 168 -14.47 -4.16 -0.72
C LYS A 168 -13.77 -5.31 0.00
N ILE A 169 -13.86 -5.37 1.32
CA ILE A 169 -13.19 -6.36 2.18
C ILE A 169 -11.70 -6.49 1.82
N GLY A 170 -10.86 -5.64 2.39
CA GLY A 170 -9.44 -5.69 2.07
C GLY A 170 -8.66 -4.47 2.51
N LYS A 171 -7.66 -4.12 1.70
CA LYS A 171 -6.65 -3.13 2.03
C LYS A 171 -6.41 -2.16 0.87
N ALA A 172 -6.26 -0.89 1.18
CA ALA A 172 -5.78 0.12 0.26
C ALA A 172 -4.31 0.41 0.53
N THR A 173 -3.54 0.67 -0.51
CA THR A 173 -2.11 0.95 -0.40
C THR A 173 -1.75 2.30 -0.97
N ALA A 174 -0.65 2.87 -0.49
CA ALA A 174 0.10 3.93 -1.14
C ALA A 174 1.57 3.49 -1.17
N LYS A 175 2.15 3.30 -2.36
CA LYS A 175 3.49 2.77 -2.52
C LYS A 175 4.35 3.53 -3.54
N VAL A 176 5.65 3.56 -3.29
CA VAL A 176 6.66 3.97 -4.27
C VAL A 176 7.63 2.83 -4.49
N THR A 177 7.85 2.48 -5.76
CA THR A 177 8.91 1.57 -6.19
C THR A 177 10.05 2.42 -6.72
N TYR A 178 11.24 2.23 -6.15
CA TYR A 178 12.39 3.07 -6.43
C TYR A 178 13.61 2.25 -6.80
N TYR A 179 14.49 2.87 -7.58
CA TYR A 179 15.84 2.38 -7.83
C TYR A 179 16.79 3.56 -7.81
N PHE A 180 17.76 3.48 -6.91
CA PHE A 180 18.85 4.42 -6.75
C PHE A 180 20.15 3.77 -7.19
N TYR A 181 21.05 4.56 -7.78
CA TYR A 181 22.42 4.13 -8.09
C TYR A 181 23.41 5.22 -7.73
N ASN A 182 24.65 4.83 -7.48
CA ASN A 182 25.74 5.76 -7.24
C ASN A 182 26.36 6.18 -8.57
N SER A 183 26.33 7.47 -8.91
CA SER A 183 26.87 7.97 -10.17
C SER A 183 28.39 7.85 -10.29
N LYS A 184 29.12 7.70 -9.18
CA LYS A 184 30.56 7.48 -9.18
C LYS A 184 30.93 6.00 -9.28
N ILE A 185 30.06 5.11 -8.80
CA ILE A 185 30.26 3.67 -8.78
C ILE A 185 28.95 3.02 -9.24
N PRO A 186 28.66 2.97 -10.56
CA PRO A 186 27.33 2.60 -11.07
C PRO A 186 26.85 1.20 -10.69
N VAL A 187 27.77 0.29 -10.35
CA VAL A 187 27.44 -1.05 -9.86
C VAL A 187 26.78 -1.03 -8.48
N GLN A 188 27.04 0.01 -7.66
CA GLN A 188 26.34 0.20 -6.40
C GLN A 188 24.95 0.73 -6.67
N HIS A 189 23.95 0.00 -6.19
CA HIS A 189 22.55 0.36 -6.32
C HIS A 189 21.76 -0.04 -5.08
N GLN A 190 20.61 0.60 -4.93
CA GLN A 190 19.63 0.27 -3.90
C GLN A 190 18.23 0.42 -4.45
N ASN A 191 17.39 -0.57 -4.21
CA ASN A 191 16.03 -0.59 -4.74
C ASN A 191 15.04 -1.25 -3.78
N GLY A 192 13.77 -1.12 -4.13
CA GLY A 192 12.69 -1.84 -3.47
C GLY A 192 11.37 -1.10 -3.57
N THR A 193 10.36 -1.67 -2.91
CA THR A 193 9.05 -1.06 -2.74
C THR A 193 8.87 -0.58 -1.31
N PHE A 194 8.43 0.67 -1.17
CA PHE A 194 8.12 1.30 0.10
C PHE A 194 6.64 1.65 0.12
N LYS A 195 5.89 1.20 1.15
CA LYS A 195 4.42 1.27 1.15
C LYS A 195 3.82 1.68 2.50
N ILE A 196 2.59 2.17 2.46
CA ILE A 196 1.69 2.29 3.62
C ILE A 196 0.40 1.58 3.24
N THR A 197 -0.14 0.78 4.15
CA THR A 197 -1.35 0.00 3.94
C THR A 197 -2.41 0.42 4.95
N CYS A 198 -3.66 0.53 4.51
CA CYS A 198 -4.82 0.75 5.37
C CYS A 198 -5.87 -0.32 5.09
N SER A 199 -6.30 -1.03 6.13
CA SER A 199 -7.42 -1.97 6.04
C SER A 199 -8.77 -1.26 5.99
N ASP A 200 -9.79 -1.97 5.56
CA ASP A 200 -11.21 -1.62 5.63
C ASP A 200 -11.76 -1.36 7.04
N SER A 201 -11.07 -1.85 8.08
CA SER A 201 -11.29 -1.46 9.48
C SER A 201 -10.62 -0.12 9.87
N GLY A 202 -9.88 0.51 8.95
CA GLY A 202 -9.11 1.72 9.17
C GLY A 202 -7.77 1.49 9.87
N THR A 203 -7.31 0.23 10.02
CA THR A 203 -6.01 -0.06 10.63
C THR A 203 -4.91 0.21 9.63
N ILE A 204 -4.02 1.15 9.97
CA ILE A 204 -2.89 1.57 9.15
C ILE A 204 -1.62 0.88 9.64
N SER A 205 -0.85 0.33 8.71
CA SER A 205 0.44 -0.29 8.99
C SER A 205 1.42 -0.08 7.84
N ASP A 206 2.64 -0.51 8.06
CA ASP A 206 3.75 -0.45 7.13
C ASP A 206 3.98 -1.75 6.35
N ASN A 207 3.13 -2.77 6.58
CA ASN A 207 3.12 -4.10 5.96
C ASN A 207 1.80 -4.39 5.24
N ASP A 208 1.68 -5.57 4.60
CA ASP A 208 0.39 -6.02 4.05
C ASP A 208 -0.60 -6.29 5.17
#